data_AF-A0A9D4T8R7-F1
#
_entry.id   AF-A0A9D4T8R7-F1
#
_cell.length_a   1.000
_cell.length_b   1.000
_cell.length_c   1.000
_cell.angle_alpha   90.00
_cell.angle_beta   90.00
_cell.angle_gamma   90.00
#
_symmetry.space_group_name_H-M   'P 1'
#
loop_
_entity.id
_entity.type
_entity.pdbx_description
1 polymer ?
#
loop_
_entity_poly.entity_id
_entity_poly.type
_entity_poly.pdbx_seq_one_letter_code
_entity_poly.pdbx_strand_id
1 'polypeptide(L)'
;MVCCAVVGCKSRTFTKAEKEKARQNNQELSNFRFFKIPKVCVHECGKTKQLSERRQREWIARLNRKGVSEDPQKYGVADTFHQQRAALLPPWLRPLLLSLQRLVRHPRRQLVLSLQQPALHLTLQNVHLVHQRRK
;
A
#
# COMPACT_ATOMS: atom_id res chain seq x y z
N MET A 1 17.76 -2.11 -19.06
CA MET A 1 16.50 -2.88 -18.96
C MET A 1 16.09 -2.93 -17.49
N VAL A 2 14.84 -2.59 -17.14
CA VAL A 2 14.37 -2.54 -15.75
C VAL A 2 13.46 -3.73 -15.49
N CYS A 3 13.77 -4.50 -14.45
CA CYS A 3 12.93 -5.59 -13.96
C CYS A 3 12.36 -5.22 -12.59
N CYS A 4 11.18 -5.77 -12.27
CA CYS A 4 10.58 -5.58 -10.95
C CYS A 4 11.50 -6.14 -9.86
N ALA A 5 11.63 -5.40 -8.77
CA ALA A 5 12.47 -5.78 -7.64
C ALA A 5 11.87 -6.92 -6.81
N VAL A 6 10.54 -7.11 -6.87
CA VAL A 6 9.80 -8.12 -6.13
C VAL A 6 10.23 -9.52 -6.57
N VAL A 7 10.55 -10.39 -5.60
CA VAL A 7 10.89 -11.79 -5.85
C VAL A 7 9.71 -12.50 -6.53
N GLY A 8 9.99 -13.20 -7.63
CA GLY A 8 8.97 -13.92 -8.41
C GLY A 8 8.17 -13.07 -9.39
N CYS A 9 8.31 -11.74 -9.38
CA CYS A 9 7.64 -10.88 -10.35
C CYS A 9 8.35 -10.92 -11.72
N LYS A 10 7.60 -11.30 -12.77
CA LYS A 10 8.11 -11.37 -14.15
C LYS A 10 7.97 -10.05 -14.93
N SER A 11 7.38 -9.00 -14.32
CA SER A 11 7.21 -7.71 -14.96
C SER A 11 8.55 -7.05 -15.25
N ARG A 12 8.78 -6.75 -16.53
CA ARG A 12 10.01 -6.13 -17.05
C ARG A 12 9.68 -5.11 -18.14
N THR A 13 10.56 -4.13 -18.34
CA THR A 13 10.50 -3.24 -19.50
C THR A 13 11.00 -3.96 -20.75
N PHE A 14 10.31 -3.81 -21.87
CA PHE A 14 10.72 -4.34 -23.17
C PHE A 14 11.64 -3.35 -23.90
N THR A 15 12.65 -3.88 -24.59
CA THR A 15 13.54 -3.12 -25.48
C THR A 15 12.80 -2.66 -26.74
N LYS A 16 13.35 -1.68 -27.46
CA LYS A 16 12.76 -1.21 -28.74
C LYS A 16 12.63 -2.36 -29.75
N ALA A 17 13.65 -3.21 -29.86
CA ALA A 17 13.64 -4.37 -30.75
C ALA A 17 12.55 -5.39 -30.38
N GLU A 18 12.35 -5.68 -29.09
CA GLU A 18 11.26 -6.57 -28.64
C GLU A 18 9.88 -5.98 -28.94
N LYS A 19 9.71 -4.66 -28.77
CA LYS A 19 8.46 -3.97 -29.10
C LYS A 19 8.17 -4.02 -30.60
N GLU A 20 9.19 -3.87 -31.43
CA GLU A 20 9.04 -3.93 -32.89
C GLU A 20 8.67 -5.33 -33.36
N LYS A 21 9.33 -6.37 -32.83
CA LYS A 21 8.96 -7.77 -33.12
C LYS A 21 7.54 -8.10 -32.68
N ALA A 22 7.11 -7.61 -31.52
CA ALA A 22 5.75 -7.82 -31.04
C ALA A 22 4.71 -7.16 -31.96
N ARG A 23 4.98 -5.95 -32.47
CA ARG A 23 4.12 -5.29 -33.46
C ARG A 23 3.99 -6.09 -34.74
N GLN A 24 5.10 -6.59 -35.28
CA GLN A 24 5.12 -7.41 -36.49
C GLN A 24 4.31 -8.72 -36.31
N ASN A 25 4.33 -9.28 -35.11
CA ASN A 25 3.58 -10.49 -34.76
C ASN A 25 2.16 -10.22 -34.23
N ASN A 26 1.67 -8.97 -34.28
CA ASN A 26 0.38 -8.55 -33.67
C ASN A 26 0.22 -8.98 -32.19
N GLN A 27 1.31 -9.02 -31.43
CA GLN A 27 1.30 -9.32 -30.01
C GLN A 27 1.24 -8.05 -29.16
N GLU A 28 0.31 -8.02 -28.21
CA GLU A 28 0.21 -6.93 -27.26
C GLU A 28 1.21 -7.11 -26.10
N LEU A 29 2.13 -6.15 -25.94
CA LEU A 29 3.05 -6.14 -24.81
C LEU A 29 2.44 -5.35 -23.65
N SER A 30 2.39 -5.97 -22.49
CA SER A 30 1.97 -5.33 -21.25
C SER A 30 2.86 -4.13 -20.91
N ASN A 31 2.31 -2.93 -20.88
CA ASN A 31 3.01 -1.71 -20.47
C ASN A 31 2.99 -1.58 -18.93
N PHE A 32 4.02 -2.10 -18.27
CA PHE A 32 4.16 -1.94 -16.82
C PHE A 32 4.73 -0.56 -16.46
N ARG A 33 4.08 0.12 -15.51
CA ARG A 33 4.65 1.29 -14.83
C ARG A 33 5.49 0.81 -13.64
N PHE A 34 6.69 1.38 -13.48
CA PHE A 34 7.59 1.04 -12.37
C PHE A 34 7.71 2.23 -11.43
N PHE A 35 7.51 2.00 -10.13
CA PHE A 35 7.67 2.97 -9.06
C PHE A 35 8.98 2.75 -8.32
N LYS A 36 9.66 3.83 -7.94
CA LYS A 36 10.86 3.78 -7.11
C LYS A 36 10.48 3.56 -5.64
N ILE A 37 11.39 2.93 -4.90
CA ILE A 37 11.26 2.82 -3.45
C ILE A 37 11.30 4.24 -2.85
N PRO A 38 10.42 4.58 -1.90
CA PRO A 38 10.40 5.92 -1.29
C PRO A 38 11.76 6.32 -0.72
N LYS A 39 12.15 7.58 -0.95
CA LYS A 39 13.34 8.20 -0.33
C LYS A 39 13.02 8.60 1.12
N VAL A 40 14.05 8.60 1.95
CA VAL A 40 13.97 9.20 3.29
C VAL A 40 14.02 10.72 3.15
N CYS A 41 13.09 11.40 3.79
CA CYS A 41 13.04 12.86 3.83
C CYS A 41 14.00 13.37 4.90
N VAL A 42 15.25 13.65 4.52
CA VAL A 42 16.32 14.02 5.47
C VAL A 42 16.31 15.50 5.87
N HIS A 43 15.74 16.37 5.03
CA HIS A 43 15.71 17.83 5.26
C HIS A 43 14.45 18.31 6.00
N GLU A 44 13.54 17.38 6.33
CA GLU A 44 12.29 17.67 7.01
C GLU A 44 12.42 17.57 8.53
N CYS A 45 11.38 17.94 9.27
CA CYS A 45 11.36 17.78 10.72
C CYS A 45 11.61 16.31 11.15
N GLY A 46 12.15 16.13 12.37
CA GLY A 46 12.57 14.81 12.86
C GLY A 46 11.48 13.73 12.80
N LYS A 47 10.22 14.10 13.02
CA LYS A 47 9.06 13.19 12.91
C LYS A 47 8.86 12.68 11.48
N THR A 48 8.97 13.56 10.48
CA THR A 48 8.84 13.19 9.06
C THR A 48 9.97 12.28 8.62
N LYS A 49 11.21 12.57 9.07
CA LYS A 49 12.36 11.70 8.85
C LYS A 49 12.09 10.28 9.36
N GLN A 50 11.71 10.14 10.63
CA GLN A 50 11.38 8.83 11.22
C GLN A 50 10.27 8.08 10.49
N LEU A 51 9.20 8.77 10.07
CA LEU A 51 8.10 8.16 9.32
C LEU A 51 8.56 7.69 7.93
N SER A 52 9.37 8.48 7.24
CA SER A 52 9.90 8.12 5.93
C SER A 52 10.89 6.94 6.00
N GLU A 53 11.76 6.90 7.02
CA GLU A 53 12.64 5.76 7.32
C GLU A 53 11.84 4.50 7.61
N ARG A 54 10.79 4.59 8.43
CA ARG A 54 9.91 3.46 8.72
C ARG A 54 9.25 2.94 7.45
N ARG A 55 8.70 3.84 6.62
CA ARG A 55 8.07 3.48 5.34
C ARG A 55 9.06 2.78 4.42
N GLN A 56 10.28 3.29 4.30
CA GLN A 56 11.31 2.69 3.46
C GLN A 56 11.72 1.30 3.97
N ARG A 57 11.92 1.15 5.29
CA ARG A 57 12.20 -0.16 5.91
C ARG A 57 11.11 -1.17 5.64
N GLU A 58 9.85 -0.77 5.78
CA GLU A 58 8.71 -1.65 5.46
C GLU A 58 8.69 -2.06 3.98
N TRP A 59 9.06 -1.16 3.06
CA TRP A 59 9.19 -1.50 1.65
C TRP A 59 10.29 -2.53 1.40
N ILE A 60 11.48 -2.31 1.97
CA ILE A 60 12.63 -3.21 1.80
C ILE A 60 12.31 -4.60 2.37
N ALA A 61 11.76 -4.66 3.58
CA ALA A 61 11.38 -5.92 4.22
C ALA A 61 10.38 -6.73 3.38
N ARG A 62 9.42 -6.05 2.73
CA ARG A 62 8.41 -6.70 1.88
C ARG A 62 8.97 -7.19 0.55
N LEU A 63 10.01 -6.55 0.02
CA LEU A 63 10.67 -7.02 -1.19
C LEU A 63 11.49 -8.29 -0.95
N ASN A 64 11.96 -8.49 0.29
CA ASN A 64 12.72 -9.65 0.74
C ASN A 64 13.84 -10.07 -0.24
N ARG A 65 14.59 -9.07 -0.73
CA ARG A 65 15.64 -9.26 -1.73
C ARG A 65 16.97 -8.74 -1.21
N LYS A 66 18.02 -9.56 -1.34
CA LYS A 66 19.39 -9.19 -0.96
C LYS A 66 19.90 -8.02 -1.81
N GLY A 67 20.65 -7.12 -1.19
CA GLY A 67 21.25 -5.94 -1.84
C GLY A 67 20.29 -4.77 -2.11
N VAL A 68 19.01 -4.85 -1.69
CA VAL A 68 18.08 -3.72 -1.81
C VAL A 68 18.34 -2.65 -0.76
N SER A 69 18.82 -3.03 0.42
CA SER A 69 19.12 -2.10 1.51
C SER A 69 20.30 -1.17 1.24
N GLU A 70 21.27 -1.61 0.43
CA GLU A 70 22.48 -0.84 0.12
C GLU A 70 22.20 0.34 -0.81
N ASP A 71 21.38 0.12 -1.84
CA ASP A 71 20.92 1.18 -2.73
C ASP A 71 19.45 0.95 -3.15
N PRO A 72 18.48 1.36 -2.30
CA PRO A 72 17.06 1.19 -2.59
C PRO A 72 16.60 1.93 -3.85
N GLN A 73 17.33 2.98 -4.25
CA GLN A 73 16.95 3.84 -5.37
C GLN A 73 17.26 3.21 -6.73
N LYS A 74 18.16 2.22 -6.78
CA LYS A 74 18.40 1.42 -7.99
C LYS A 74 17.18 0.59 -8.40
N TYR A 75 16.39 0.17 -7.43
CA TYR A 75 15.28 -0.77 -7.61
C TYR A 75 13.97 -0.08 -7.99
N GLY A 76 13.12 -0.79 -8.73
CA GLY A 76 11.78 -0.35 -9.10
C GLY A 76 10.77 -1.48 -8.96
N VAL A 77 9.54 -1.15 -8.59
CA VAL A 77 8.45 -2.10 -8.36
C VAL A 77 7.33 -1.82 -9.36
N ALA A 78 6.85 -2.87 -10.04
CA ALA A 78 5.77 -2.75 -11.01
C ALA A 78 4.42 -2.43 -10.34
N ASP A 79 3.59 -1.63 -11.00
CA ASP A 79 2.27 -1.17 -10.50
C ASP A 79 1.34 -2.32 -10.09
N THR A 80 1.40 -3.43 -10.82
CA THR A 80 0.63 -4.65 -10.55
C THR A 80 0.81 -5.18 -9.12
N PHE A 81 1.99 -4.98 -8.52
CA PHE A 81 2.24 -5.36 -7.13
C PHE A 81 1.71 -4.33 -6.13
N HIS A 82 1.63 -3.06 -6.51
CA HIS A 82 1.07 -2.00 -5.66
C HIS A 82 -0.46 -2.17 -5.50
N GLN A 83 -1.13 -2.71 -6.53
CA GLN A 83 -2.58 -2.89 -6.60
C GLN A 83 -3.07 -4.19 -5.92
N GLN A 84 -2.27 -5.26 -5.93
CA GLN A 84 -2.60 -6.52 -5.23
C GLN A 84 -2.83 -6.33 -3.72
N ARG A 85 -2.37 -5.23 -3.11
CA ARG A 85 -2.55 -4.96 -1.68
C ARG A 85 -3.96 -4.47 -1.29
N ALA A 86 -4.70 -3.84 -2.21
CA ALA A 86 -6.12 -3.54 -1.97
C ALA A 86 -6.99 -4.82 -2.03
N ALA A 87 -6.49 -5.85 -2.72
CA ALA A 87 -7.21 -7.10 -2.94
C ALA A 87 -7.00 -8.16 -1.85
N LEU A 88 -5.97 -8.03 -1.01
CA LEU A 88 -5.70 -8.94 0.12
C LEU A 88 -6.54 -8.64 1.37
N LEU A 89 -7.42 -7.64 1.31
CA LEU A 89 -8.46 -7.47 2.32
C LEU A 89 -9.59 -8.45 2.04
N PRO A 90 -10.09 -9.13 3.08
CA PRO A 90 -11.31 -9.93 2.97
C PRO A 90 -12.41 -9.14 2.25
N PRO A 91 -13.25 -9.78 1.42
CA PRO A 91 -14.26 -9.10 0.61
C PRO A 91 -15.15 -8.12 1.40
N TRP A 92 -15.38 -8.40 2.69
CA TRP A 92 -16.17 -7.59 3.61
C TRP A 92 -15.49 -6.31 4.12
N LEU A 93 -14.16 -6.16 3.97
CA LEU A 93 -13.42 -4.93 4.35
C LEU A 93 -13.19 -3.95 3.19
N ARG A 94 -13.40 -4.39 1.95
CA ARG A 94 -13.19 -3.57 0.75
C ARG A 94 -14.11 -2.33 0.67
N PRO A 95 -15.41 -2.39 1.04
CA PRO A 95 -16.29 -1.21 0.99
C PRO A 95 -15.85 -0.10 1.95
N LEU A 96 -15.39 -0.46 3.16
CA LEU A 96 -14.99 0.50 4.20
C LEU A 96 -13.74 1.30 3.80
N LEU A 97 -12.79 0.65 3.12
CA LEU A 97 -11.56 1.31 2.69
C LEU A 97 -11.77 2.23 1.47
N LEU A 98 -12.70 1.88 0.58
CA LEU A 98 -13.12 2.76 -0.52
C LEU A 98 -13.86 4.02 0.00
N SER A 99 -14.66 3.89 1.06
CA SER A 99 -15.34 5.01 1.71
C SER A 99 -14.36 5.97 2.42
N LEU A 100 -13.35 5.42 3.10
CA LEU A 100 -12.31 6.23 3.75
C LEU A 100 -11.40 6.96 2.74
N GLN A 101 -11.15 6.36 1.56
CA GLN A 101 -10.37 7.01 0.51
C GLN A 101 -11.10 8.17 -0.18
N ARG A 102 -12.44 8.18 -0.20
CA ARG A 102 -13.23 9.34 -0.68
C ARG A 102 -13.17 10.53 0.28
N LEU A 103 -13.08 10.27 1.59
CA LEU A 103 -13.00 11.32 2.61
C LEU A 103 -11.66 12.09 2.60
N VAL A 104 -10.57 11.47 2.15
CA VAL A 104 -9.23 12.10 2.12
C VAL A 104 -8.98 12.90 0.83
N ARG A 105 -9.88 12.86 -0.16
CA ARG A 105 -9.73 13.55 -1.46
C ARG A 105 -10.39 14.92 -1.57
N HIS A 106 -11.00 15.45 -0.52
CA HIS A 106 -11.54 16.82 -0.53
C HIS A 106 -10.85 17.73 0.50
N PRO A 107 -9.76 18.42 0.13
CA PRO A 107 -9.23 19.53 0.91
C PRO A 107 -10.00 20.79 0.49
N ARG A 108 -11.21 20.99 1.01
CA ARG A 108 -11.95 22.27 1.14
C ARG A 108 -13.45 22.01 1.10
N ARG A 109 -14.03 21.89 2.29
CA ARG A 109 -15.27 22.56 2.70
C ARG A 109 -15.36 22.43 4.21
N GLN A 110 -14.94 23.49 4.91
CA GLN A 110 -15.49 23.75 6.23
C GLN A 110 -16.99 23.99 6.03
N LEU A 111 -17.83 23.36 6.86
CA LEU A 111 -19.05 23.95 7.42
C LEU A 111 -19.65 22.94 8.42
N VAL A 112 -19.51 23.30 9.69
CA VAL A 112 -20.51 23.18 10.76
C VAL A 112 -21.43 21.96 10.73
N LEU A 113 -21.20 21.03 11.66
CA LEU A 113 -22.28 20.36 12.39
C LEU A 113 -21.86 20.27 13.85
N SER A 114 -22.27 21.31 14.58
CA SER A 114 -22.35 21.32 16.04
C SER A 114 -23.42 20.35 16.53
N LEU A 115 -23.21 19.84 17.75
CA LEU A 115 -24.25 19.39 18.70
C LEU A 115 -25.08 18.16 18.28
N GLN A 116 -24.63 16.96 18.66
CA GLN A 116 -25.38 16.07 19.56
C GLN A 116 -24.51 14.87 19.99
N GLN A 117 -23.97 14.92 21.21
CA GLN A 117 -23.82 13.72 22.06
C GLN A 117 -25.18 13.48 22.78
N PRO A 118 -25.44 12.38 23.53
CA PRO A 118 -24.70 11.13 23.76
C PRO A 118 -25.59 9.85 23.71
N ALA A 119 -24.99 8.68 23.46
CA ALA A 119 -25.41 7.33 23.92
C ALA A 119 -24.65 6.33 23.03
N LEU A 120 -23.66 5.59 23.51
CA LEU A 120 -23.91 4.38 24.26
C LEU A 120 -22.78 4.16 25.26
N HIS A 121 -23.21 4.23 26.51
CA HIS A 121 -22.56 3.79 27.72
C HIS A 121 -22.21 2.30 27.63
N LEU A 122 -20.99 1.95 28.04
CA LEU A 122 -20.65 0.76 28.82
C LEU A 122 -21.52 -0.50 28.61
N THR A 123 -21.02 -1.50 27.89
CA THR A 123 -21.35 -2.93 28.13
C THR A 123 -20.40 -3.88 27.37
N LEU A 124 -19.13 -3.92 27.74
CA LEU A 124 -18.26 -5.08 27.46
C LEU A 124 -17.36 -5.40 28.67
N GLN A 125 -17.95 -5.38 29.87
CA GLN A 125 -17.33 -5.89 31.10
C GLN A 125 -18.12 -7.00 31.80
N ASN A 126 -19.17 -7.57 31.19
CA ASN A 126 -20.01 -8.59 31.82
C ASN A 126 -20.29 -9.82 30.95
N VAL A 127 -19.25 -10.43 30.37
CA VAL A 127 -19.36 -11.79 29.77
C VAL A 127 -18.43 -12.81 30.45
N HIS A 128 -17.73 -12.42 31.53
CA HIS A 128 -16.83 -13.34 32.25
C HIS A 128 -17.36 -13.85 33.61
N LEU A 129 -18.64 -13.62 33.93
CA LEU A 129 -19.24 -14.02 35.22
C LEU A 129 -20.58 -14.77 35.08
N VAL A 130 -20.78 -15.55 34.02
CA VAL A 130 -21.92 -16.48 33.88
C VAL A 130 -21.45 -17.91 33.57
N HIS A 131 -20.29 -18.31 34.09
CA HIS A 131 -19.86 -19.73 33.99
C HIS A 131 -19.37 -20.34 35.32
N GLN A 132 -19.76 -19.77 36.47
CA GLN A 132 -19.39 -20.33 37.78
C GLN A 132 -20.50 -20.43 38.82
N ARG A 133 -21.78 -20.42 38.43
CA ARG A 133 -22.86 -20.88 39.32
C ARG A 133 -23.98 -21.54 38.52
N ARG A 134 -23.82 -22.83 38.23
CA ARG A 134 -24.88 -23.85 38.24
C ARG A 134 -24.25 -25.22 37.99
N LYS A 135 -24.23 -25.98 39.09
CA LYS A 135 -23.90 -27.40 39.27
C LYS A 135 -22.41 -27.71 39.40
#